data_AF-A0A9W9NL51-F1
#
_entry.id   AF-A0A9W9NL51-F1
#
_cell.length_a   1.000
_cell.length_b   1.000
_cell.length_c   1.000
_cell.angle_alpha   90.00
_cell.angle_beta   90.00
_cell.angle_gamma   90.00
#
_symmetry.space_group_name_H-M   'P 1'
#
loop_
_entity.id
_entity.type
_entity.pdbx_description
1 polymer ?
#
loop_
_entity_poly.entity_id
_entity_poly.type
_entity_poly.pdbx_seq_one_letter_code
_entity_poly.pdbx_strand_id
1 'polypeptide(L)'
;MSPSNDNKSLRELKIKWPKPNISVTVKMNELNPELVDHLWNTLPYRALQTHALVTGDHLYHLVPSEPLIYTNPQFKCPDRANEPDGTVFLSKFQHLAIKYGQVTEHHPAAPCGNVNPEDLEKLRWLGKEVWKSQLETKEPIEVIVWDASRPDPKPEDLSLRLQRTGVTKEVQNLVREIHNEMDKSWSGISNNINTIHCGQAPDHPGSKNSYFAAMLFSNSEVRTIGYYVLDNILKIAATHSEFNLQHLIALYKELVSVPAEFLGYVGTEFLRDSHRKIDELITLKVESNMNQEEAREDLLAMVSVLAQYVNLLNAQNLLLFPWKHTSEYTIPSD
;
A
#
# COMPACT_ATOMS: atom_id res chain seq x y z
N MET A 1 -37.22 25.09 -20.08
CA MET A 1 -35.82 25.21 -19.63
C MET A 1 -35.23 23.82 -19.65
N SER A 2 -34.46 23.50 -20.69
CA SER A 2 -33.73 22.24 -20.77
C SER A 2 -32.58 22.28 -19.76
N PRO A 3 -32.34 21.23 -18.96
CA PRO A 3 -31.15 21.19 -18.13
C PRO A 3 -29.94 21.10 -19.06
N SER A 4 -28.97 21.99 -18.84
CA SER A 4 -27.68 21.99 -19.50
C SER A 4 -26.99 20.66 -19.22
N ASN A 5 -26.81 19.85 -20.27
CA ASN A 5 -25.81 18.80 -20.31
C ASN A 5 -24.43 19.48 -20.31
N ASP A 6 -23.98 19.92 -19.14
CA ASP A 6 -22.57 20.17 -18.92
C ASP A 6 -21.89 18.81 -18.97
N ASN A 7 -21.41 18.47 -20.15
CA ASN A 7 -20.58 17.31 -20.43
C ASN A 7 -19.25 17.52 -19.70
N LYS A 8 -19.25 17.31 -18.38
CA LYS A 8 -18.06 17.41 -17.54
C LYS A 8 -17.09 16.37 -18.07
N SER A 9 -16.01 16.81 -18.70
CA SER A 9 -15.03 15.88 -19.27
C SER A 9 -14.55 14.96 -18.15
N LEU A 10 -14.69 13.65 -18.35
CA LEU A 10 -14.23 12.67 -17.37
C LEU A 10 -12.75 12.89 -17.09
N ARG A 11 -12.38 12.78 -15.81
CA ARG A 11 -10.99 12.89 -15.37
C ARG A 11 -10.16 11.78 -16.00
N GLU A 12 -8.98 12.11 -16.51
CA GLU A 12 -8.05 11.15 -17.09
C GLU A 12 -6.76 11.06 -16.27
N LEU A 13 -6.31 9.83 -16.04
CA LEU A 13 -5.09 9.50 -15.34
C LEU A 13 -4.06 8.98 -16.34
N LYS A 14 -2.80 9.37 -16.19
CA LYS A 14 -1.67 8.73 -16.85
C LYS A 14 -0.94 7.84 -15.86
N ILE A 15 -0.63 6.62 -16.28
CA ILE A 15 0.17 5.66 -15.53
C ILE A 15 1.36 5.27 -16.41
N LYS A 16 2.58 5.42 -15.89
CA LYS A 16 3.83 5.13 -16.59
C LYS A 16 4.70 4.20 -15.78
N TRP A 17 5.30 3.23 -16.45
CA TRP A 17 6.35 2.39 -15.92
C TRP A 17 7.65 2.77 -16.65
N PRO A 18 8.53 3.57 -16.02
CA PRO A 18 9.66 4.18 -16.72
C PRO A 18 10.64 3.16 -17.29
N LYS A 19 10.99 2.12 -16.53
CA LYS A 19 11.95 1.10 -16.96
C LYS A 19 11.46 0.29 -18.18
N PRO A 20 10.20 -0.20 -18.21
CA PRO A 20 9.64 -0.81 -19.43
C PRO A 20 9.30 0.19 -20.55
N ASN A 21 9.36 1.51 -20.28
CA ASN A 21 8.95 2.58 -21.19
C ASN A 21 7.52 2.42 -21.74
N ILE A 22 6.59 2.09 -20.84
CA ILE A 22 5.17 1.96 -21.16
C ILE A 22 4.38 3.00 -20.40
N SER A 23 3.40 3.60 -21.08
CA SER A 23 2.37 4.42 -20.46
C SER A 23 1.00 4.00 -20.96
N VAL A 24 0.02 4.10 -20.07
CA VAL A 24 -1.41 3.92 -20.39
C VAL A 24 -2.21 5.13 -19.90
N THR A 25 -3.32 5.43 -20.58
CA THR A 25 -4.33 6.37 -20.11
C THR A 25 -5.50 5.62 -19.48
N VAL A 26 -5.98 6.08 -18.33
CA VAL A 26 -7.21 5.59 -17.69
C VAL A 26 -8.25 6.71 -17.71
N LYS A 27 -9.45 6.39 -18.17
CA LYS A 27 -10.63 7.25 -18.03
C LYS A 27 -11.34 6.90 -16.73
N MET A 28 -11.42 7.85 -15.81
CA MET A 28 -12.14 7.65 -14.55
C MET A 28 -13.64 7.75 -14.79
N ASN A 29 -14.41 6.91 -14.10
CA ASN A 29 -15.87 6.96 -14.12
C ASN A 29 -16.42 7.64 -12.86
N GLU A 30 -17.74 7.87 -12.83
CA GLU A 30 -18.42 8.55 -11.73
C GLU A 30 -19.09 7.58 -10.73
N LEU A 31 -18.77 6.28 -10.78
CA LEU A 31 -19.38 5.29 -9.89
C LEU A 31 -18.92 5.43 -8.43
N ASN A 32 -17.70 5.94 -8.22
CA ASN A 32 -17.07 6.07 -6.90
C ASN A 32 -16.31 7.41 -6.78
N PRO A 33 -17.00 8.56 -6.89
CA PRO A 33 -16.37 9.88 -7.02
C PRO A 33 -15.46 10.23 -5.83
N GLU A 34 -15.86 9.88 -4.60
CA GLU A 34 -15.08 10.14 -3.39
C GLU A 34 -13.74 9.38 -3.37
N LEU A 35 -13.72 8.13 -3.84
CA LEU A 35 -12.47 7.37 -3.99
C LEU A 35 -11.56 8.01 -5.04
N VAL A 36 -12.14 8.47 -6.15
CA VAL A 36 -11.39 9.18 -7.20
C VAL A 36 -10.85 10.51 -6.69
N ASP A 37 -11.58 11.22 -5.84
CA ASP A 37 -11.11 12.46 -5.20
C ASP A 37 -9.92 12.20 -4.27
N HIS A 38 -9.97 11.16 -3.46
CA HIS A 38 -8.83 10.74 -2.63
C HIS A 38 -7.60 10.37 -3.46
N LEU A 39 -7.78 9.71 -4.61
CA LEU A 39 -6.71 9.47 -5.56
C LEU A 39 -6.15 10.80 -6.09
N TRP A 40 -7.01 11.70 -6.59
CA TRP A 40 -6.58 12.98 -7.19
C TRP A 40 -5.79 13.85 -6.22
N ASN A 41 -6.17 13.87 -4.95
CA ASN A 41 -5.49 14.64 -3.91
C ASN A 41 -4.05 14.16 -3.63
N THR A 42 -3.72 12.93 -4.05
CA THR A 42 -2.36 12.38 -3.93
C THR A 42 -1.49 12.59 -5.16
N LEU A 43 -2.05 12.99 -6.31
CA LEU A 43 -1.30 13.09 -7.56
C LEU A 43 -0.33 14.30 -7.57
N PRO A 44 0.81 14.19 -8.28
CA PRO A 44 1.40 12.95 -8.79
C PRO A 44 2.01 12.11 -7.66
N TYR A 45 2.14 10.80 -7.87
CA TYR A 45 2.91 9.92 -6.98
C TYR A 45 3.64 8.83 -7.77
N ARG A 46 4.69 8.27 -7.15
CA ARG A 46 5.34 7.01 -7.59
C ARG A 46 4.98 5.88 -6.64
N ALA A 47 5.16 4.63 -7.02
CA ALA A 47 5.03 3.46 -6.15
C ALA A 47 5.82 2.26 -6.70
N LEU A 48 5.94 1.20 -5.89
CA LEU A 48 6.41 -0.11 -6.35
C LEU A 48 5.25 -0.86 -7.02
N GLN A 49 5.41 -1.20 -8.30
CA GLN A 49 4.46 -2.04 -9.01
C GLN A 49 4.58 -3.50 -8.58
N THR A 50 3.46 -4.11 -8.18
CA THR A 50 3.39 -5.54 -7.83
C THR A 50 2.41 -6.28 -8.73
N HIS A 51 2.51 -7.61 -8.72
CA HIS A 51 1.57 -8.51 -9.37
C HIS A 51 0.80 -9.30 -8.32
N ALA A 52 -0.49 -9.58 -8.55
CA ALA A 52 -1.23 -10.48 -7.69
C ALA A 52 -0.71 -11.92 -7.80
N LEU A 53 -0.44 -12.54 -6.65
CA LEU A 53 0.03 -13.92 -6.57
C LEU A 53 -1.10 -14.95 -6.50
N VAL A 54 -2.32 -14.48 -6.20
CA VAL A 54 -3.48 -15.32 -5.94
C VAL A 54 -4.63 -14.96 -6.88
N THR A 55 -4.91 -13.67 -7.04
CA THR A 55 -6.06 -13.15 -7.79
C THR A 55 -6.06 -13.51 -9.29
N GLY A 56 -4.89 -13.69 -9.91
CA GLY A 56 -4.74 -13.90 -11.35
C GLY A 56 -4.01 -12.73 -12.04
N ASP A 57 -4.36 -12.46 -13.29
CA ASP A 57 -3.81 -11.39 -14.14
C ASP A 57 -4.27 -10.00 -13.66
N HIS A 58 -3.70 -9.58 -12.53
CA HIS A 58 -4.07 -8.37 -11.81
C HIS A 58 -2.83 -7.65 -11.30
N LEU A 59 -2.66 -6.40 -11.73
CA LEU A 59 -1.62 -5.50 -11.25
C LEU A 59 -2.15 -4.66 -10.10
N TYR A 60 -1.34 -4.38 -9.08
CA TYR A 60 -1.67 -3.35 -8.10
C TYR A 60 -0.42 -2.72 -7.49
N HIS A 61 -0.59 -1.52 -6.97
CA HIS A 61 0.42 -0.80 -6.22
C HIS A 61 -0.24 0.05 -5.13
N LEU A 62 0.55 0.45 -4.14
CA LEU A 62 0.09 1.31 -3.04
C LEU A 62 -0.11 2.75 -3.52
N VAL A 63 -1.29 3.27 -3.26
CA VAL A 63 -1.64 4.69 -3.36
C VAL A 63 -1.33 5.31 -1.99
N PRO A 64 -0.53 6.39 -1.92
CA PRO A 64 -0.22 7.04 -0.66
C PRO A 64 -1.40 7.91 -0.19
N SER A 65 -2.54 7.27 0.13
CA SER A 65 -3.77 7.91 0.62
C SER A 65 -4.36 7.15 1.82
N GLU A 66 -4.23 7.69 3.04
CA GLU A 66 -4.89 7.17 4.25
C GLU A 66 -6.42 7.07 4.09
N PRO A 67 -7.13 8.09 3.53
CA PRO A 67 -8.58 8.04 3.43
C PRO A 67 -9.14 6.82 2.69
N LEU A 68 -8.39 6.24 1.74
CA LEU A 68 -8.82 5.02 1.05
C LEU A 68 -9.08 3.86 2.02
N ILE A 69 -8.41 3.81 3.18
CA ILE A 69 -8.58 2.76 4.20
C ILE A 69 -10.05 2.71 4.70
N TYR A 70 -10.66 3.87 4.90
CA TYR A 70 -11.96 3.97 5.57
C TYR A 70 -13.10 4.47 4.69
N THR A 71 -12.84 5.13 3.57
CA THR A 71 -13.88 5.56 2.63
C THR A 71 -14.65 4.37 2.06
N ASN A 72 -15.97 4.38 2.22
CA ASN A 72 -16.83 3.34 1.67
C ASN A 72 -17.11 3.63 0.19
N PRO A 73 -16.93 2.64 -0.71
CA PRO A 73 -17.34 2.82 -2.09
C PRO A 73 -18.86 2.97 -2.17
N GLN A 74 -19.31 3.88 -3.02
CA GLN A 74 -20.72 4.06 -3.36
C GLN A 74 -21.23 2.90 -4.23
N PHE A 75 -20.34 2.34 -5.04
CA PHE A 75 -20.62 1.19 -5.88
C PHE A 75 -19.54 0.13 -5.79
N LYS A 76 -19.96 -1.13 -5.63
CA LYS A 76 -19.11 -2.31 -5.84
C LYS A 76 -19.71 -3.19 -6.92
N CYS A 77 -18.89 -3.61 -7.87
CA CYS A 77 -19.23 -4.77 -8.68
C CYS A 77 -19.28 -6.00 -7.75
N PRO A 78 -20.25 -6.92 -7.94
CA PRO A 78 -20.39 -8.09 -7.07
C PRO A 78 -19.22 -9.07 -7.25
N ASP A 79 -18.65 -9.13 -8.45
CA ASP A 79 -17.60 -10.08 -8.81
C ASP A 79 -16.62 -9.41 -9.78
N ARG A 80 -15.40 -9.15 -9.30
CA ARG A 80 -14.33 -8.53 -10.10
C ARG A 80 -13.81 -9.42 -11.23
N ALA A 81 -14.02 -10.74 -11.16
CA ALA A 81 -13.61 -11.66 -12.22
C ALA A 81 -14.39 -11.40 -13.51
N ASN A 82 -15.63 -10.91 -13.41
CA ASN A 82 -16.51 -10.64 -14.55
C ASN A 82 -16.31 -9.24 -15.18
N GLU A 83 -15.58 -8.34 -14.52
CA GLU A 83 -15.29 -7.01 -15.06
C GLU A 83 -14.38 -7.09 -16.30
N PRO A 84 -14.45 -6.17 -17.27
CA PRO A 84 -13.58 -6.23 -18.45
C PRO A 84 -12.10 -5.98 -18.12
N ASP A 85 -11.21 -6.46 -18.98
CA ASP A 85 -9.80 -6.09 -18.92
C ASP A 85 -9.64 -4.56 -19.03
N GLY A 86 -8.67 -4.02 -18.29
CA GLY A 86 -8.45 -2.59 -18.16
C GLY A 86 -9.27 -1.92 -17.08
N THR A 87 -10.22 -2.60 -16.42
CA THR A 87 -10.92 -2.01 -15.27
C THR A 87 -9.95 -1.69 -14.14
N VAL A 88 -10.02 -0.44 -13.69
CA VAL A 88 -9.24 0.12 -12.58
C VAL A 88 -10.09 0.14 -11.32
N PHE A 89 -9.55 -0.39 -10.23
CA PHE A 89 -10.20 -0.44 -8.93
C PHE A 89 -9.42 0.35 -7.90
N LEU A 90 -10.13 0.96 -6.96
CA LEU A 90 -9.55 1.47 -5.71
C LEU A 90 -10.05 0.61 -4.54
N SER A 91 -9.20 0.36 -3.56
CA SER A 91 -9.56 -0.52 -2.44
C SER A 91 -9.12 0.03 -1.08
N LYS A 92 -9.72 -0.53 -0.02
CA LYS A 92 -9.38 -0.24 1.38
C LYS A 92 -8.01 -0.72 1.80
N PHE A 93 -7.32 -1.50 0.97
CA PHE A 93 -5.91 -1.86 1.14
C PHE A 93 -4.98 -0.81 0.53
N GLN A 94 -5.49 0.41 0.31
CA GLN A 94 -4.78 1.51 -0.34
C GLN A 94 -4.25 1.16 -1.74
N HIS A 95 -4.90 0.24 -2.46
CA HIS A 95 -4.45 -0.16 -3.79
C HIS A 95 -5.17 0.59 -4.91
N LEU A 96 -4.41 0.96 -5.95
CA LEU A 96 -4.91 1.11 -7.31
C LEU A 96 -4.58 -0.20 -8.03
N ALA A 97 -5.62 -0.90 -8.46
CA ALA A 97 -5.50 -2.21 -9.09
C ALA A 97 -6.06 -2.18 -10.51
N ILE A 98 -5.42 -2.92 -11.44
CA ILE A 98 -5.82 -2.99 -12.85
C ILE A 98 -5.90 -4.46 -13.27
N LYS A 99 -7.10 -4.90 -13.64
CA LYS A 99 -7.29 -6.20 -14.28
C LYS A 99 -6.72 -6.15 -15.69
N TYR A 100 -5.90 -7.12 -16.11
CA TYR A 100 -5.37 -7.17 -17.48
C TYR A 100 -5.63 -8.51 -18.19
N GLY A 101 -6.21 -9.48 -17.51
CA GLY A 101 -6.53 -10.80 -18.05
C GLY A 101 -7.42 -11.61 -17.10
N GLN A 102 -7.20 -12.92 -17.02
CA GLN A 102 -8.05 -13.81 -16.23
C GLN A 102 -7.85 -13.61 -14.72
N VAL A 103 -8.96 -13.44 -14.00
CA VAL A 103 -9.00 -13.30 -12.54
C VAL A 103 -9.88 -14.40 -11.96
N THR A 104 -9.44 -15.02 -10.87
CA THR A 104 -10.15 -16.09 -10.16
C THR A 104 -10.81 -15.62 -8.86
N GLU A 105 -10.32 -14.53 -8.29
CA GLU A 105 -10.89 -13.93 -7.08
C GLU A 105 -12.24 -13.27 -7.39
N HIS A 106 -13.32 -13.83 -6.86
CA HIS A 106 -14.69 -13.35 -7.07
C HIS A 106 -15.16 -12.31 -6.04
N HIS A 107 -14.24 -11.73 -5.27
CA HIS A 107 -14.59 -10.75 -4.25
C HIS A 107 -15.12 -9.44 -4.87
N PRO A 108 -16.15 -8.83 -4.27
CA PRO A 108 -16.61 -7.51 -4.69
C PRO A 108 -15.47 -6.48 -4.72
N ALA A 109 -15.48 -5.60 -5.72
CA ALA A 109 -14.48 -4.54 -5.89
C ALA A 109 -15.13 -3.23 -6.33
N ALA A 110 -14.46 -2.10 -6.09
CA ALA A 110 -14.96 -0.77 -6.42
C ALA A 110 -14.31 -0.26 -7.72
N PRO A 111 -14.95 -0.48 -8.90
CA PRO A 111 -14.41 0.03 -10.16
C PRO A 111 -14.49 1.56 -10.16
N CYS A 112 -13.41 2.20 -10.60
CA CYS A 112 -13.25 3.65 -10.60
C CYS A 112 -12.86 4.20 -11.99
N GLY A 113 -12.50 3.34 -12.94
CA GLY A 113 -12.16 3.75 -14.30
C GLY A 113 -11.79 2.58 -15.19
N ASN A 114 -11.43 2.89 -16.43
CA ASN A 114 -11.00 1.90 -17.41
C ASN A 114 -9.81 2.43 -18.21
N VAL A 115 -8.82 1.57 -18.43
CA VAL A 115 -7.71 1.82 -19.37
C VAL A 115 -8.29 2.00 -20.77
N ASN A 116 -7.74 2.96 -21.52
CA ASN A 116 -8.12 3.19 -22.91
C ASN A 116 -7.94 1.90 -23.73
N PRO A 117 -8.90 1.54 -24.61
CA PRO A 117 -8.81 0.30 -25.39
C PRO A 117 -7.51 0.15 -26.19
N GLU A 118 -6.97 1.25 -26.72
CA GLU A 118 -5.72 1.28 -27.49
C GLU A 118 -4.47 0.93 -26.66
N ASP A 119 -4.56 1.02 -25.33
CA ASP A 119 -3.48 0.75 -24.40
C ASP A 119 -3.55 -0.65 -23.78
N LEU A 120 -4.60 -1.44 -24.06
CA LEU A 120 -4.81 -2.76 -23.44
C LEU A 120 -3.71 -3.78 -23.79
N GLU A 121 -3.21 -3.78 -25.03
CA GLU A 121 -2.10 -4.68 -25.40
C GLU A 121 -0.80 -4.32 -24.66
N LYS A 122 -0.55 -3.02 -24.45
CA LYS A 122 0.60 -2.55 -23.66
C LYS A 122 0.46 -3.01 -22.21
N LEU A 123 -0.75 -2.90 -21.65
CA LEU A 123 -1.06 -3.36 -20.29
C LEU A 123 -0.85 -4.88 -20.14
N ARG A 124 -1.29 -5.69 -21.10
CA ARG A 124 -1.09 -7.15 -21.07
C ARG A 124 0.38 -7.55 -21.13
N TRP A 125 1.15 -6.90 -22.01
CA TRP A 125 2.58 -7.12 -22.08
C TRP A 125 3.26 -6.74 -20.76
N LEU A 126 2.89 -5.58 -20.20
CA LEU A 126 3.41 -5.14 -18.92
C LEU A 126 3.07 -6.11 -17.79
N GLY A 127 1.84 -6.63 -17.75
CA GLY A 127 1.42 -7.64 -16.77
C GLY A 127 2.37 -8.83 -16.72
N LYS A 128 2.74 -9.34 -17.90
CA LYS A 128 3.71 -10.45 -18.05
C LYS A 128 5.11 -10.07 -17.58
N GLU A 129 5.58 -8.86 -17.86
CA GLU A 129 6.90 -8.40 -17.40
C GLU A 129 6.94 -8.19 -15.88
N VAL A 130 5.88 -7.67 -15.27
CA VAL A 130 5.79 -7.55 -13.81
C VAL A 130 5.73 -8.94 -13.17
N TRP A 131 4.96 -9.86 -13.74
CA TRP A 131 4.93 -11.26 -13.29
C TRP A 131 6.31 -11.92 -13.35
N LYS A 132 7.01 -11.76 -14.49
CA LYS A 132 8.38 -12.25 -14.66
C LYS A 132 9.34 -11.65 -13.64
N SER A 133 9.23 -10.35 -13.36
CA SER A 133 10.04 -9.74 -12.29
C SER A 133 9.77 -10.39 -10.94
N GLN A 134 8.49 -10.53 -10.58
CA GLN A 134 8.10 -11.07 -9.29
C GLN A 134 8.40 -12.56 -9.13
N LEU A 135 8.42 -13.35 -10.20
CA LEU A 135 8.82 -14.76 -10.14
C LEU A 135 10.34 -14.95 -10.19
N GLU A 136 11.02 -14.25 -11.10
CA GLU A 136 12.38 -14.60 -11.53
C GLU A 136 13.41 -13.51 -11.19
N THR A 137 13.28 -12.32 -11.79
CA THR A 137 14.38 -11.34 -11.82
C THR A 137 14.50 -10.52 -10.54
N LYS A 138 13.40 -10.40 -9.79
CA LYS A 138 13.28 -9.62 -8.55
C LYS A 138 13.62 -8.14 -8.73
N GLU A 139 13.59 -7.65 -9.97
CA GLU A 139 13.91 -6.26 -10.29
C GLU A 139 12.73 -5.35 -9.94
N PRO A 140 12.91 -4.34 -9.07
CA PRO A 140 11.85 -3.39 -8.75
C PRO A 140 11.38 -2.66 -10.00
N ILE A 141 10.05 -2.60 -10.19
CA ILE A 141 9.43 -1.83 -11.27
C ILE A 141 8.70 -0.66 -10.64
N GLU A 142 9.20 0.55 -10.89
CA GLU A 142 8.52 1.77 -10.50
C GLU A 142 7.31 2.03 -11.40
N VAL A 143 6.23 2.50 -10.79
CA VAL A 143 5.07 3.07 -11.46
C VAL A 143 4.91 4.53 -11.04
N ILE A 144 4.64 5.40 -11.99
CA ILE A 144 4.38 6.83 -11.78
C ILE A 144 2.98 7.14 -12.27
N VAL A 145 2.20 7.85 -11.45
CA VAL A 145 0.79 8.13 -11.68
C VAL A 145 0.54 9.63 -11.55
N TRP A 146 -0.12 10.24 -12.54
CA TRP A 146 -0.43 11.67 -12.53
C TRP A 146 -1.70 12.03 -13.31
N ASP A 147 -2.19 13.24 -13.09
CA ASP A 147 -3.33 13.83 -13.82
C ASP A 147 -2.93 14.07 -15.28
N ALA A 148 -3.66 13.48 -16.23
CA ALA A 148 -3.35 13.56 -17.66
C ALA A 148 -3.43 14.98 -18.24
N SER A 149 -4.11 15.91 -17.57
CA SER A 149 -4.17 17.32 -17.96
C SER A 149 -2.87 18.08 -17.64
N ARG A 150 -1.96 17.48 -16.86
CA ARG A 150 -0.68 18.05 -16.46
C ARG A 150 0.48 17.40 -17.23
N PRO A 151 1.61 18.11 -17.41
CA PRO A 151 2.82 17.52 -17.99
C PRO A 151 3.34 16.36 -17.13
N ASP A 152 4.17 15.50 -17.73
CA ASP A 152 4.90 14.44 -17.01
C ASP A 152 5.57 15.02 -15.74
N PRO A 153 5.40 14.40 -14.57
CA PRO A 153 5.98 14.88 -13.33
C PRO A 153 7.51 14.76 -13.36
N LYS A 154 8.19 15.71 -12.71
CA LYS A 154 9.64 15.65 -12.52
C LYS A 154 9.99 14.86 -11.27
N PRO A 155 11.23 14.36 -11.11
CA PRO A 155 11.63 13.61 -9.92
C PRO A 155 11.35 14.34 -8.60
N GLU A 156 11.47 15.67 -8.58
CA GLU A 156 11.22 16.48 -7.37
C GLU A 156 9.73 16.51 -6.98
N ASP A 157 8.83 16.23 -7.92
CA ASP A 157 7.37 16.18 -7.69
C ASP A 157 6.92 14.84 -7.11
N LEU A 158 7.80 13.83 -7.05
CA LEU A 158 7.48 12.43 -6.73
C LEU A 158 7.88 12.01 -5.30
N SER A 159 8.38 12.94 -4.48
CA SER A 159 8.57 12.70 -3.05
C SER A 159 7.24 12.44 -2.37
N LEU A 160 7.21 11.45 -1.47
CA LEU A 160 6.02 11.15 -0.70
C LEU A 160 5.57 12.35 0.12
N ARG A 161 4.26 12.63 0.08
CA ARG A 161 3.65 13.64 0.95
C ARG A 161 3.30 13.01 2.30
N LEU A 162 3.64 13.71 3.38
CA LEU A 162 3.16 13.37 4.71
C LEU A 162 1.64 13.56 4.78
N GLN A 163 0.93 12.53 5.24
CA GLN A 163 -0.53 12.55 5.39
C GLN A 163 -0.96 13.19 6.71
N ARG A 164 -0.20 12.90 7.78
CA ARG A 164 -0.35 13.46 9.11
C ARG A 164 1.02 13.86 9.63
N THR A 165 1.09 14.95 10.37
CA THR A 165 2.35 15.42 11.00
C THR A 165 2.37 15.23 12.50
N GLY A 166 1.19 15.15 13.14
CA GLY A 166 1.06 15.34 14.59
C GLY A 166 1.18 16.81 14.99
N VAL A 167 0.97 17.07 16.28
CA VAL A 167 0.98 18.38 16.93
C VAL A 167 2.26 18.61 17.71
N THR A 168 2.68 17.66 18.56
CA THR A 168 3.88 17.86 19.39
C THR A 168 5.16 17.70 18.58
N LYS A 169 6.20 18.44 18.98
CA LYS A 169 7.48 18.48 18.23
C LYS A 169 8.15 17.11 18.19
N GLU A 170 8.10 16.36 19.28
CA GLU A 170 8.68 15.03 19.39
C GLU A 170 7.98 14.04 18.46
N VAL A 171 6.65 14.09 18.39
CA VAL A 171 5.86 13.28 17.45
C VAL A 171 6.15 13.68 16.01
N GLN A 172 6.18 14.98 15.70
CA GLN A 172 6.55 15.47 14.36
C GLN A 172 7.93 14.98 13.91
N ASN A 173 8.90 14.93 14.83
CA ASN A 173 10.24 14.45 14.52
C ASN A 173 10.23 12.95 14.21
N LEU A 174 9.55 12.13 15.03
CA LEU A 174 9.45 10.69 14.79
C LEU A 174 8.69 10.39 13.50
N VAL A 175 7.58 11.09 13.25
CA VAL A 175 6.79 10.93 12.02
C VAL A 175 7.65 11.24 10.80
N ARG A 176 8.44 12.32 10.85
CA ARG A 176 9.37 12.67 9.77
C ARG A 176 10.50 11.65 9.62
N GLU A 177 11.01 11.08 10.71
CA GLU A 177 12.03 10.03 10.67
C GLU A 177 11.53 8.81 9.90
N ILE A 178 10.35 8.28 10.26
CA ILE A 178 9.74 7.11 9.62
C ILE A 178 9.40 7.42 8.16
N HIS A 179 8.84 8.59 7.90
CA HIS A 179 8.50 9.03 6.53
C HIS A 179 9.73 9.14 5.64
N ASN A 180 10.83 9.72 6.13
CA ASN A 180 12.07 9.84 5.37
C ASN A 180 12.67 8.46 5.07
N GLU A 181 12.60 7.51 6.00
CA GLU A 181 13.06 6.14 5.76
C GLU A 181 12.21 5.43 4.71
N MET A 182 10.89 5.59 4.80
CA MET A 182 9.94 5.07 3.82
C MET A 182 10.20 5.64 2.41
N ASP A 183 10.36 6.96 2.27
CA ASP A 183 10.52 7.61 0.96
C ASP A 183 11.77 7.14 0.23
N LYS A 184 12.87 6.82 0.94
CA LYS A 184 14.10 6.27 0.32
C LYS A 184 13.86 5.04 -0.55
N SER A 185 12.89 4.20 -0.18
CA SER A 185 12.64 2.91 -0.82
C SER A 185 11.20 2.71 -1.30
N TRP A 186 10.41 3.79 -1.42
CA TRP A 186 8.98 3.69 -1.74
C TRP A 186 8.65 2.99 -3.07
N SER A 187 9.44 3.21 -4.11
CA SER A 187 9.35 2.48 -5.40
C SER A 187 10.45 1.41 -5.56
N GLY A 188 11.19 1.12 -4.49
CA GLY A 188 12.35 0.21 -4.49
C GLY A 188 12.29 -0.82 -3.36
N ILE A 189 13.46 -1.28 -2.93
CA ILE A 189 13.62 -2.27 -1.86
C ILE A 189 14.36 -1.63 -0.68
N SER A 190 13.82 -1.79 0.52
CA SER A 190 14.50 -1.37 1.76
C SER A 190 15.61 -2.34 2.13
N ASN A 191 16.62 -1.84 2.85
CA ASN A 191 17.73 -2.66 3.33
C ASN A 191 17.24 -3.79 4.26
N ASN A 192 16.24 -3.51 5.11
CA ASN A 192 15.67 -4.52 6.02
C ASN A 192 15.05 -5.70 5.26
N ILE A 193 14.25 -5.44 4.23
CA ILE A 193 13.65 -6.52 3.44
C ILE A 193 14.73 -7.27 2.66
N ASN A 194 15.67 -6.56 2.01
CA ASN A 194 16.78 -7.23 1.31
C ASN A 194 17.58 -8.16 2.24
N THR A 195 17.90 -7.69 3.45
CA THR A 195 18.62 -8.45 4.47
C THR A 195 17.94 -9.77 4.81
N ILE A 196 16.61 -9.78 4.96
CA ILE A 196 15.83 -11.00 5.23
C ILE A 196 15.92 -11.98 4.05
N HIS A 197 15.67 -11.49 2.83
CA HIS A 197 15.60 -12.33 1.63
C HIS A 197 16.98 -12.83 1.15
N CYS A 198 18.07 -12.20 1.60
CA CYS A 198 19.44 -12.66 1.39
C CYS A 198 19.99 -13.54 2.53
N GLY A 199 19.22 -13.82 3.58
CA GLY A 199 19.69 -14.61 4.72
C GLY A 199 20.77 -13.90 5.56
N GLN A 200 20.77 -12.57 5.56
CA GLN A 200 21.78 -11.72 6.19
C GLN A 200 21.27 -11.06 7.49
N ALA A 201 20.08 -11.45 7.98
CA ALA A 201 19.53 -10.93 9.23
C ALA A 201 20.50 -11.20 10.42
N PRO A 202 20.82 -10.19 11.25
CA PRO A 202 21.88 -10.29 12.26
C PRO A 202 21.71 -11.43 13.26
N ASP A 203 20.47 -11.71 13.68
CA ASP A 203 20.16 -12.74 14.67
C ASP A 203 20.07 -14.15 14.07
N HIS A 204 20.35 -14.30 12.77
CA HIS A 204 20.25 -15.56 12.01
C HIS A 204 18.93 -16.33 12.25
N PRO A 205 17.76 -15.67 12.12
CA PRO A 205 16.46 -16.30 12.36
C PRO A 205 16.24 -17.46 11.39
N GLY A 206 16.01 -18.65 11.94
CA GLY A 206 15.79 -19.84 11.14
C GLY A 206 16.19 -21.14 11.81
N SER A 207 15.32 -22.15 11.75
CA SER A 207 15.64 -23.48 12.26
C SER A 207 16.54 -24.23 11.29
N LYS A 208 17.50 -24.99 11.84
CA LYS A 208 18.37 -25.90 11.08
C LYS A 208 19.16 -25.20 9.96
N ASN A 209 19.72 -24.02 10.24
CA ASN A 209 20.55 -23.23 9.32
C ASN A 209 19.83 -22.83 8.02
N SER A 210 18.52 -22.60 8.07
CA SER A 210 17.71 -22.15 6.93
C SER A 210 16.87 -20.93 7.28
N TYR A 211 17.01 -19.88 6.46
CA TYR A 211 16.24 -18.63 6.60
C TYR A 211 14.92 -18.64 5.83
N PHE A 212 14.56 -19.76 5.18
CA PHE A 212 13.30 -19.86 4.41
C PHE A 212 12.06 -19.62 5.28
N ALA A 213 12.04 -20.19 6.48
CA ALA A 213 10.96 -19.94 7.43
C ALA A 213 10.89 -18.46 7.84
N ALA A 214 12.04 -17.80 8.07
CA ALA A 214 12.07 -16.38 8.40
C ALA A 214 11.47 -15.51 7.27
N MET A 215 11.76 -15.83 5.99
CA MET A 215 11.11 -15.17 4.86
C MET A 215 9.58 -15.37 4.85
N LEU A 216 9.12 -16.60 5.13
CA LEU A 216 7.69 -16.91 5.19
C LEU A 216 6.98 -16.12 6.29
N PHE A 217 7.53 -16.15 7.51
CA PHE A 217 6.98 -15.41 8.65
C PHE A 217 7.04 -13.90 8.42
N SER A 218 8.11 -13.37 7.83
CA SER A 218 8.15 -11.94 7.44
C SER A 218 7.03 -11.59 6.47
N ASN A 219 6.81 -12.41 5.42
CA ASN A 219 5.76 -12.16 4.43
C ASN A 219 4.36 -12.15 5.06
N SER A 220 4.08 -13.08 5.98
CA SER A 220 2.76 -13.17 6.63
C SER A 220 2.52 -12.14 7.72
N GLU A 221 3.50 -11.92 8.61
CA GLU A 221 3.34 -11.04 9.77
C GLU A 221 3.35 -9.57 9.36
N VAL A 222 4.24 -9.16 8.43
CA VAL A 222 4.25 -7.78 7.90
C VAL A 222 2.92 -7.45 7.23
N ARG A 223 2.38 -8.39 6.45
CA ARG A 223 1.10 -8.21 5.77
C ARG A 223 -0.05 -8.06 6.77
N THR A 224 -0.07 -8.89 7.81
CA THR A 224 -1.10 -8.87 8.86
C THR A 224 -1.05 -7.58 9.68
N ILE A 225 0.14 -7.19 10.15
CA ILE A 225 0.26 -6.00 11.00
C ILE A 225 -0.03 -4.70 10.23
N GLY A 226 0.30 -4.64 8.94
CA GLY A 226 0.00 -3.49 8.08
C GLY A 226 -1.50 -3.30 7.87
N TYR A 227 -2.09 -4.03 6.93
CA TYR A 227 -3.45 -3.75 6.52
C TYR A 227 -4.54 -4.28 7.46
N TYR A 228 -4.23 -5.26 8.32
CA TYR A 228 -5.24 -5.86 9.19
C TYR A 228 -5.23 -5.28 10.61
N VAL A 229 -4.06 -4.90 11.13
CA VAL A 229 -3.97 -4.28 12.47
C VAL A 229 -3.94 -2.76 12.36
N LEU A 230 -2.87 -2.19 11.82
CA LEU A 230 -2.65 -0.74 11.84
C LEU A 230 -3.71 0.02 11.03
N ASP A 231 -4.02 -0.43 9.82
CA ASP A 231 -5.06 0.20 8.99
C ASP A 231 -6.45 0.11 9.65
N ASN A 232 -6.77 -0.99 10.35
CA ASN A 232 -8.05 -1.08 11.05
C ASN A 232 -8.10 -0.20 12.32
N ILE A 233 -6.98 0.07 12.99
CA ILE A 233 -6.93 1.07 14.07
C ILE A 233 -7.29 2.46 13.49
N LEU A 234 -6.70 2.84 12.36
CA LEU A 234 -7.00 4.11 11.68
C LEU A 234 -8.47 4.17 11.21
N LYS A 235 -8.97 3.07 10.64
CA LYS A 235 -10.37 2.96 10.23
C LYS A 235 -11.32 3.12 11.41
N ILE A 236 -11.07 2.43 12.52
CA ILE A 236 -11.88 2.54 13.74
C ILE A 236 -11.86 3.99 14.22
N ALA A 237 -10.68 4.61 14.28
CA ALA A 237 -10.56 6.00 14.70
C ALA A 237 -11.34 6.98 13.82
N ALA A 238 -11.46 6.71 12.52
CA ALA A 238 -12.15 7.55 11.55
C ALA A 238 -13.67 7.31 11.48
N THR A 239 -14.14 6.07 11.68
CA THR A 239 -15.55 5.70 11.42
C THR A 239 -16.35 5.33 12.66
N HIS A 240 -15.72 5.20 13.83
CA HIS A 240 -16.36 4.79 15.08
C HIS A 240 -16.08 5.81 16.19
N SER A 241 -16.96 6.81 16.33
CA SER A 241 -16.82 7.91 17.30
C SER A 241 -16.81 7.46 18.77
N GLU A 242 -17.31 6.26 19.06
CA GLU A 242 -17.31 5.65 20.39
C GLU A 242 -15.91 5.21 20.85
N PHE A 243 -14.95 5.06 19.93
CA PHE A 243 -13.55 4.76 20.25
C PHE A 243 -12.76 6.04 20.55
N ASN A 244 -12.76 6.41 21.84
CA ASN A 244 -11.94 7.49 22.38
C ASN A 244 -10.42 7.19 22.33
N LEU A 245 -9.61 8.15 22.73
CA LEU A 245 -8.14 8.05 22.73
C LEU A 245 -7.63 6.81 23.50
N GLN A 246 -8.15 6.54 24.69
CA GLN A 246 -7.71 5.43 25.54
C GLN A 246 -7.98 4.07 24.89
N HIS A 247 -9.12 3.93 24.21
CA HIS A 247 -9.42 2.71 23.45
C HIS A 247 -8.42 2.50 22.30
N LEU A 248 -8.06 3.56 21.57
CA LEU A 248 -7.09 3.47 20.46
C LEU A 248 -5.68 3.15 20.95
N ILE A 249 -5.26 3.72 22.09
CA ILE A 249 -3.98 3.39 22.74
C ILE A 249 -3.94 1.90 23.11
N ALA A 250 -5.00 1.39 23.73
CA ALA A 250 -5.10 -0.02 24.10
C ALA A 250 -5.01 -0.93 22.87
N LEU A 251 -5.73 -0.61 21.79
CA LEU A 251 -5.65 -1.38 20.53
C LEU A 251 -4.23 -1.39 19.97
N TYR A 252 -3.54 -0.25 19.95
CA TYR A 252 -2.16 -0.18 19.46
C TYR A 252 -1.22 -1.04 20.31
N LYS A 253 -1.21 -0.82 21.63
CA LYS A 253 -0.29 -1.51 22.56
C LYS A 253 -0.47 -3.03 22.52
N GLU A 254 -1.72 -3.51 22.52
CA GLU A 254 -2.03 -4.94 22.56
C GLU A 254 -1.78 -5.65 21.22
N LEU A 255 -2.09 -5.01 20.09
CA LEU A 255 -2.07 -5.68 18.79
C LEU A 255 -0.76 -5.51 18.02
N VAL A 256 0.03 -4.47 18.32
CA VAL A 256 1.25 -4.15 17.54
C VAL A 256 2.51 -4.66 18.22
N SER A 257 2.56 -4.71 19.56
CA SER A 257 3.81 -4.93 20.30
C SER A 257 4.51 -6.25 19.97
N VAL A 258 3.85 -7.39 20.21
CA VAL A 258 4.46 -8.71 19.99
C VAL A 258 4.86 -8.94 18.52
N PRO A 259 4.00 -8.65 17.52
CA PRO A 259 4.40 -8.80 16.12
C PRO A 259 5.57 -7.90 15.72
N ALA A 260 5.61 -6.64 16.19
CA ALA A 260 6.71 -5.72 15.87
C ALA A 260 8.05 -6.18 16.46
N GLU A 261 8.04 -6.67 17.70
CA GLU A 261 9.23 -7.25 18.35
C GLU A 261 9.75 -8.49 17.60
N PHE A 262 8.86 -9.41 17.27
CA PHE A 262 9.21 -10.61 16.49
C PHE A 262 9.77 -10.25 15.11
N LEU A 263 9.14 -9.31 14.40
CA LEU A 263 9.61 -8.85 13.10
C LEU A 263 10.99 -8.18 13.17
N GLY A 264 11.27 -7.46 14.27
CA GLY A 264 12.61 -6.95 14.55
C GLY A 264 13.67 -8.05 14.62
N TYR A 265 13.40 -9.13 15.36
CA TYR A 265 14.24 -10.33 15.40
C TYR A 265 14.39 -11.00 14.02
N VAL A 266 13.32 -11.02 13.22
CA VAL A 266 13.35 -11.58 11.85
C VAL A 266 14.23 -10.75 10.90
N GLY A 267 14.35 -9.44 11.12
CA GLY A 267 15.26 -8.56 10.36
C GLY A 267 14.71 -7.17 10.01
N THR A 268 13.51 -6.79 10.47
CA THR A 268 12.97 -5.44 10.30
C THR A 268 13.21 -4.56 11.53
N GLU A 269 14.49 -4.42 11.93
CA GLU A 269 14.89 -3.63 13.11
C GLU A 269 14.30 -2.22 13.14
N PHE A 270 14.27 -1.52 11.99
CA PHE A 270 13.68 -0.18 11.92
C PHE A 270 12.18 -0.16 12.27
N LEU A 271 11.42 -1.21 11.92
CA LEU A 271 10.00 -1.35 12.32
C LEU A 271 9.88 -1.50 13.83
N ARG A 272 10.65 -2.41 14.44
CA ARG A 272 10.67 -2.63 15.89
C ARG A 272 11.07 -1.36 16.63
N ASP A 273 12.14 -0.71 16.20
CA ASP A 273 12.68 0.47 16.88
C ASP A 273 11.74 1.66 16.73
N SER A 274 11.08 1.81 15.57
CA SER A 274 10.00 2.79 15.38
C SER A 274 8.81 2.52 16.30
N HIS A 275 8.38 1.26 16.42
CA HIS A 275 7.31 0.87 17.35
C HIS A 275 7.67 1.21 18.80
N ARG A 276 8.89 0.87 19.27
CA ARG A 276 9.35 1.18 20.62
C ARG A 276 9.35 2.69 20.91
N LYS A 277 9.81 3.51 19.94
CA LYS A 277 9.75 4.97 20.05
C LYS A 277 8.31 5.49 20.12
N ILE A 278 7.39 4.90 19.35
CA ILE A 278 5.97 5.24 19.39
C ILE A 278 5.38 4.89 20.76
N ASP A 279 5.64 3.69 21.28
CA ASP A 279 5.15 3.27 22.60
C ASP A 279 5.63 4.20 23.73
N GLU A 280 6.92 4.57 23.69
CA GLU A 280 7.50 5.54 24.63
C GLU A 280 6.81 6.92 24.50
N LEU A 281 6.61 7.43 23.29
CA LEU A 281 5.92 8.71 23.08
C LEU A 281 4.44 8.65 23.45
N ILE A 282 3.78 7.50 23.30
CA ILE A 282 2.41 7.34 23.80
C ILE A 282 2.38 7.59 25.31
N THR A 283 3.27 6.97 26.06
CA THR A 283 3.30 7.14 27.52
C THR A 283 3.78 8.52 27.95
N LEU A 284 4.80 9.08 27.29
CA LEU A 284 5.38 10.37 27.69
C LEU A 284 4.56 11.58 27.22
N LYS A 285 3.94 11.51 26.04
CA LYS A 285 3.34 12.67 25.35
C LYS A 285 1.86 12.55 25.06
N VAL A 286 1.31 11.33 24.91
CA VAL A 286 -0.10 11.15 24.57
C VAL A 286 -0.94 10.94 25.84
N GLU A 287 -0.59 9.97 26.68
CA GLU A 287 -1.32 9.63 27.91
C GLU A 287 -1.28 10.76 28.95
N SER A 288 -0.20 11.54 28.97
CA SER A 288 0.03 12.64 29.91
C SER A 288 -0.55 13.98 29.46
N ASN A 289 -1.06 14.08 28.22
CA ASN A 289 -1.50 15.35 27.65
C ASN A 289 -2.91 15.72 28.13
N MET A 290 -3.05 16.94 28.66
CA MET A 290 -4.34 17.47 29.09
C MET A 290 -5.26 17.81 27.89
N ASN A 291 -4.69 18.11 26.72
CA ASN A 291 -5.44 18.32 25.49
C ASN A 291 -5.63 16.98 24.75
N GLN A 292 -6.83 16.40 24.92
CA GLN A 292 -7.17 15.10 24.35
C GLN A 292 -7.27 15.10 22.82
N GLU A 293 -7.59 16.24 22.20
CA GLU A 293 -7.65 16.35 20.74
C GLU A 293 -6.24 16.33 20.14
N GLU A 294 -5.31 17.10 20.71
CA GLU A 294 -3.90 17.09 20.29
C GLU A 294 -3.27 15.71 20.49
N ALA A 295 -3.51 15.07 21.63
CA ALA A 295 -3.01 13.73 21.91
C ALA A 295 -3.57 12.69 20.94
N ARG A 296 -4.84 12.82 20.55
CA ARG A 296 -5.44 11.95 19.52
C ARG A 296 -4.75 12.14 18.17
N GLU A 297 -4.54 13.38 17.74
CA GLU A 297 -3.85 13.63 16.47
C GLU A 297 -2.39 13.16 16.49
N ASP A 298 -1.70 13.28 17.61
CA ASP A 298 -0.35 12.74 17.79
C ASP A 298 -0.32 11.21 17.67
N LEU A 299 -1.23 10.50 18.35
CA LEU A 299 -1.36 9.05 18.22
C LEU A 299 -1.63 8.66 16.76
N LEU A 300 -2.62 9.29 16.13
CA LEU A 300 -3.01 8.95 14.75
C LEU A 300 -1.89 9.24 13.75
N ALA A 301 -1.10 10.30 13.95
CA ALA A 301 0.05 10.59 13.10
C ALA A 301 1.13 9.50 13.18
N MET A 302 1.44 9.03 14.40
CA MET A 302 2.40 7.94 14.61
C MET A 302 1.90 6.61 14.05
N VAL A 303 0.63 6.26 14.26
CA VAL A 303 0.03 5.02 13.74
C VAL A 303 -0.04 5.07 12.21
N SER A 304 -0.43 6.20 11.63
CA SER A 304 -0.56 6.41 10.18
C SER A 304 0.76 6.19 9.45
N VAL A 305 1.83 6.87 9.88
CA VAL A 305 3.13 6.75 9.21
C VAL A 305 3.73 5.34 9.37
N LEU A 306 3.50 4.69 10.52
CA LEU A 306 3.92 3.31 10.74
C LEU A 306 3.14 2.34 9.83
N ALA A 307 1.82 2.51 9.71
CA ALA A 307 0.96 1.71 8.84
C ALA A 307 1.44 1.79 7.39
N GLN A 308 1.70 3.00 6.90
CA GLN A 308 2.18 3.22 5.53
C GLN A 308 3.56 2.58 5.30
N TYR A 309 4.48 2.72 6.27
CA TYR A 309 5.78 2.06 6.20
C TYR A 309 5.67 0.54 6.17
N VAL A 310 4.86 -0.07 7.03
CA VAL A 310 4.63 -1.52 7.05
C VAL A 310 3.97 -2.02 5.77
N ASN A 311 3.00 -1.28 5.22
CA ASN A 311 2.38 -1.61 3.95
C ASN A 311 3.39 -1.56 2.79
N LEU A 312 4.35 -0.62 2.80
CA LEU A 312 5.49 -0.64 1.88
C LEU A 312 6.31 -1.93 2.04
N LEU A 313 6.65 -2.32 3.27
CA LEU A 313 7.40 -3.56 3.53
C LEU A 313 6.65 -4.80 2.99
N ASN A 314 5.31 -4.82 3.08
CA ASN A 314 4.49 -5.87 2.47
C ASN A 314 4.65 -5.90 0.94
N ALA A 315 4.57 -4.75 0.25
CA ALA A 315 4.80 -4.69 -1.20
C ALA A 315 6.20 -5.20 -1.60
N GLN A 316 7.23 -4.87 -0.82
CA GLN A 316 8.59 -5.36 -1.04
C GLN A 316 8.72 -6.87 -0.77
N ASN A 317 8.05 -7.38 0.27
CA ASN A 317 7.97 -8.81 0.56
C ASN A 317 7.28 -9.60 -0.56
N LEU A 318 6.23 -9.05 -1.17
CA LEU A 318 5.55 -9.65 -2.32
C LEU A 318 6.49 -9.77 -3.52
N LEU A 319 7.32 -8.76 -3.77
CA LEU A 319 8.31 -8.78 -4.86
C LEU A 319 9.42 -9.82 -4.62
N LEU A 320 10.04 -9.80 -3.43
CA LEU A 320 11.26 -10.56 -3.18
C LEU A 320 11.04 -12.04 -2.82
N PHE A 321 9.89 -12.39 -2.23
CA PHE A 321 9.64 -13.77 -1.81
C PHE A 321 9.83 -14.76 -2.97
N PRO A 322 10.40 -15.96 -2.74
CA PRO A 322 10.82 -16.87 -3.81
C PRO A 322 9.65 -17.62 -4.47
N TRP A 323 8.74 -16.88 -5.10
CA TRP A 323 7.57 -17.43 -5.79
C TRP A 323 7.89 -18.36 -6.96
N LYS A 324 9.14 -18.45 -7.42
CA LYS A 324 9.56 -19.45 -8.42
C LYS A 324 9.17 -20.89 -8.05
N HIS A 325 9.03 -21.19 -6.76
CA HIS A 325 8.58 -22.49 -6.26
C HIS A 325 7.13 -22.82 -6.67
N THR A 326 6.33 -21.85 -7.13
CA THR A 326 4.98 -22.13 -7.66
C THR A 326 5.00 -23.09 -8.84
N SER A 327 6.10 -23.16 -9.59
CA SER A 327 6.31 -24.14 -10.66
C SER A 327 6.22 -25.60 -10.19
N GLU A 328 6.43 -25.85 -8.90
CA GLU A 328 6.33 -27.18 -8.28
C GLU A 328 4.88 -27.52 -7.82
N TYR A 329 3.96 -26.55 -7.86
CA TYR A 329 2.60 -26.66 -7.31
C TYR A 329 1.55 -26.20 -8.34
N THR A 330 1.61 -26.71 -9.56
CA THR A 330 0.64 -26.38 -10.62
C THR A 330 -0.73 -26.99 -10.33
N ILE A 331 -1.80 -26.24 -10.57
CA ILE A 331 -3.16 -26.78 -10.60
C ILE A 331 -3.25 -27.72 -11.81
N PRO A 332 -3.69 -28.99 -11.65
CA PRO A 332 -3.88 -29.90 -12.78
C PRO A 332 -4.83 -29.29 -13.82
N SER A 333 -4.48 -29.42 -15.10
CA SER A 333 -5.42 -29.14 -16.18
C SER A 333 -6.42 -30.30 -16.24
N ASP A 334 -7.71 -29.99 -16.19
CA ASP A 334 -8.79 -30.97 -16.40
C ASP A 334 -8.78 -31.59 -17.81
#